data_AF-D8G2Q1-F1
#
_entry.id   AF-D8G2Q1-F1
#
_cell.length_a   1.000
_cell.length_b   1.000
_cell.length_c   1.000
_cell.angle_alpha   90.00
_cell.angle_beta   90.00
_cell.angle_gamma   90.00
#
_symmetry.space_group_name_H-M   'P 1'
#
loop_
_entity.id
_entity.type
_entity.pdbx_description
1 polymer ?
#
loop_
_entity_poly.entity_id
_entity_poly.type
_entity_poly.pdbx_seq_one_letter_code
_entity_poly.pdbx_strand_id
1 'polypeptide(L)'
;MKYELIALIAESWRAMAHNGRWMSWNLFLALVPLAVSFLLFYRPRSRFLLWGTAFLLGATFLPNTRHVVAYGVHLIRDLGKTYVLGAIVITVLLMALDIWVLRQRGARSLRWWGGFLAFIAFLPNAPYVLTDIIHLIDQIRWGYSVWVITLALIPQYLLFMVVGFEAYVLSVINLGYYLKQQGLGQFILVAELIVHGLCAIGIYLGRFIRFNSWDIITNPDELVNTVMNDLIGKRPVLVMVVTFLVITCLYWLMKQVSLGISQQHLKSKPQEDLANGNATSSGPIS
;
A
#
# COMPACT_ATOMS: atom_id res chain seq x y z
N MET A 1 23.76 -32.95 13.12
CA MET A 1 22.71 -32.84 12.08
C MET A 1 21.31 -32.48 12.58
N LYS A 2 20.52 -33.37 13.23
CA LYS A 2 19.14 -33.02 13.66
C LYS A 2 19.09 -31.85 14.66
N TYR A 3 19.97 -31.85 15.66
CA TYR A 3 20.04 -30.78 16.67
C TYR A 3 20.44 -29.43 16.07
N GLU A 4 21.41 -29.40 15.16
CA GLU A 4 21.85 -28.19 14.46
C GLU A 4 20.74 -27.63 13.56
N LEU A 5 20.01 -28.50 12.85
CA LEU A 5 18.87 -28.08 12.03
C LEU A 5 17.76 -27.47 12.88
N ILE A 6 17.40 -28.09 14.01
CA ILE A 6 16.39 -27.56 14.94
C ILE A 6 16.85 -26.22 15.53
N ALA A 7 18.12 -26.11 15.91
CA ALA A 7 18.69 -24.86 16.42
C ALA A 7 18.63 -23.74 15.37
N LEU A 8 18.97 -24.05 14.12
CA LEU A 8 18.90 -23.11 13.00
C LEU A 8 17.46 -22.66 12.71
N ILE A 9 16.49 -23.59 12.72
CA ILE A 9 15.07 -23.26 12.54
C ILE A 9 14.57 -22.36 13.67
N ALA A 10 14.93 -22.67 14.92
CA ALA A 10 14.54 -21.88 16.07
C ALA A 10 15.16 -20.47 16.05
N GLU A 11 16.44 -20.36 15.68
CA GLU A 11 17.13 -19.07 15.50
C GLU A 11 16.50 -18.25 14.37
N SER A 12 16.25 -18.88 13.22
CA SER A 12 15.57 -18.27 12.08
C SER A 12 14.20 -17.73 12.47
N TRP A 13 13.40 -18.53 13.16
CA TRP A 13 12.07 -18.11 13.62
C TRP A 13 12.14 -16.90 14.55
N ARG A 14 13.08 -16.89 15.51
CA ARG A 14 13.28 -15.75 16.42
C ARG A 14 13.72 -14.49 15.66
N ALA A 15 14.65 -14.63 14.72
CA ALA A 15 15.15 -13.52 13.91
C ALA A 15 14.03 -12.92 13.04
N MET A 16 13.20 -13.76 12.41
CA MET A 16 12.06 -13.31 11.61
C MET A 16 10.96 -12.67 12.46
N ALA A 17 10.67 -13.26 13.62
CA ALA A 17 9.63 -12.79 14.53
C ALA A 17 9.97 -11.43 15.16
N HIS A 18 11.27 -11.11 15.31
CA HIS A 18 11.72 -9.84 15.86
C HIS A 18 11.14 -8.63 15.10
N ASN A 19 11.10 -8.70 13.77
CA ASN A 19 10.58 -7.62 12.92
C ASN A 19 9.11 -7.81 12.51
N GLY A 20 8.49 -8.93 12.88
CA GLY A 20 7.16 -9.29 12.37
C GLY A 20 6.09 -8.23 12.65
N ARG A 21 6.11 -7.57 13.82
CA ARG A 21 5.12 -6.53 14.16
C ARG A 21 5.28 -5.27 13.30
N TRP A 22 6.51 -4.83 13.13
CA TRP A 22 6.80 -3.64 12.34
C TRP A 22 6.59 -3.88 10.85
N MET A 23 7.04 -5.02 10.32
CA MET A 23 6.80 -5.41 8.93
C MET A 23 5.31 -5.58 8.64
N SER A 24 4.55 -6.20 9.55
CA SER A 24 3.10 -6.30 9.39
C SER A 24 2.41 -4.94 9.38
N TRP A 25 2.83 -4.00 10.24
CA TRP A 25 2.27 -2.65 10.22
C TRP A 25 2.57 -1.91 8.91
N ASN A 26 3.82 -1.93 8.44
CA ASN A 26 4.20 -1.26 7.19
C ASN A 26 3.54 -1.92 5.98
N LEU A 27 3.40 -3.24 5.99
CA LEU A 27 2.71 -3.96 4.92
C LEU A 27 1.21 -3.65 4.91
N PHE A 28 0.59 -3.51 6.09
CA PHE A 28 -0.80 -3.05 6.21
C PHE A 28 -0.97 -1.67 5.56
N LEU A 29 -0.12 -0.70 5.92
CA LEU A 29 -0.15 0.65 5.35
C LEU A 29 0.09 0.64 3.83
N ALA A 30 0.96 -0.23 3.34
CA ALA A 30 1.22 -0.43 1.90
C ALA A 30 0.02 -1.00 1.13
N LEU A 31 -0.82 -1.81 1.79
CA LEU A 31 -1.99 -2.45 1.20
C LEU A 31 -3.25 -1.54 1.20
N VAL A 32 -3.30 -0.53 2.08
CA VAL A 32 -4.44 0.41 2.17
C VAL A 32 -4.74 1.10 0.83
N PRO A 33 -3.75 1.71 0.13
CA PRO A 33 -3.98 2.34 -1.17
C PRO A 33 -4.57 1.39 -2.20
N LEU A 34 -4.15 0.12 -2.19
CA LEU A 34 -4.67 -0.89 -3.11
C LEU A 34 -6.15 -1.16 -2.84
N ALA A 35 -6.54 -1.38 -1.60
CA ALA A 35 -7.93 -1.59 -1.25
C ALA A 35 -8.80 -0.36 -1.53
N VAL A 36 -8.29 0.84 -1.24
CA VAL A 36 -8.98 2.10 -1.58
C VAL A 36 -9.13 2.25 -3.10
N SER A 37 -8.11 1.88 -3.89
CA SER A 37 -8.18 1.90 -5.35
C SER A 37 -9.28 0.98 -5.89
N PHE A 38 -9.53 -0.16 -5.22
CA PHE A 38 -10.60 -1.07 -5.61
C PHE A 38 -12.01 -0.48 -5.43
N LEU A 39 -12.15 0.39 -4.44
CA LEU A 39 -13.41 1.06 -4.14
C LEU A 39 -13.64 2.29 -5.04
N LEU A 40 -12.58 3.03 -5.37
CA LEU A 40 -12.68 4.32 -6.08
C LEU A 40 -12.56 4.21 -7.59
N PHE A 41 -11.67 3.36 -8.08
CA PHE A 41 -11.19 3.41 -9.46
C PHE A 41 -11.58 2.18 -10.25
N TYR A 42 -11.58 1.01 -9.61
CA TYR A 42 -11.69 -0.26 -10.32
C TYR A 42 -12.16 -1.41 -9.43
N ARG A 43 -13.29 -2.07 -9.73
CA ARG A 43 -13.62 -3.32 -9.03
C ARG A 43 -12.86 -4.50 -9.66
N PRO A 44 -12.01 -5.22 -8.90
CA PRO A 44 -11.27 -6.34 -9.43
C PRO A 44 -12.22 -7.46 -9.88
N ARG A 45 -12.03 -7.93 -11.12
CA ARG A 45 -12.81 -9.04 -11.67
C ARG A 45 -12.46 -10.38 -11.01
N SER A 46 -11.23 -10.50 -10.48
CA SER A 46 -10.76 -11.69 -9.76
C SER A 46 -11.17 -11.63 -8.29
N ARG A 47 -12.00 -12.59 -7.87
CA ARG A 47 -12.35 -12.78 -6.44
C ARG A 47 -11.11 -13.10 -5.60
N PHE A 48 -10.12 -13.78 -6.17
CA PHE A 48 -8.87 -14.09 -5.49
C PHE A 48 -8.10 -12.81 -5.12
N LEU A 49 -8.00 -11.83 -6.03
CA LEU A 49 -7.35 -10.56 -5.71
C LEU A 49 -8.11 -9.78 -4.64
N LEU A 50 -9.44 -9.72 -4.74
CA LEU A 50 -10.26 -9.01 -3.75
C LEU A 50 -10.11 -9.63 -2.34
N TRP A 51 -10.33 -10.94 -2.23
CA TRP A 51 -10.24 -11.64 -0.95
C TRP A 51 -8.81 -11.79 -0.46
N GLY A 52 -7.84 -11.90 -1.36
CA GLY A 52 -6.42 -11.92 -1.04
C GLY A 52 -5.97 -10.60 -0.43
N THR A 53 -6.30 -9.46 -1.04
CA THR A 53 -6.02 -8.15 -0.44
C THR A 53 -6.75 -7.96 0.89
N ALA A 54 -8.01 -8.35 1.00
CA ALA A 54 -8.77 -8.27 2.25
C ALA A 54 -8.16 -9.15 3.36
N PHE A 55 -7.76 -10.37 3.04
CA PHE A 55 -7.10 -11.29 3.95
C PHE A 55 -5.75 -10.74 4.40
N LEU A 56 -4.92 -10.26 3.46
CA LEU A 56 -3.61 -9.67 3.77
C LEU A 56 -3.76 -8.43 4.66
N LEU A 57 -4.72 -7.54 4.37
CA LEU A 57 -5.03 -6.41 5.25
C LEU A 57 -5.40 -6.86 6.66
N GLY A 58 -6.29 -7.85 6.78
CA GLY A 58 -6.67 -8.41 8.08
C GLY A 58 -5.48 -9.01 8.83
N ALA A 59 -4.70 -9.86 8.16
CA ALA A 59 -3.55 -10.57 8.72
C ALA A 59 -2.41 -9.62 9.15
N THR A 60 -2.19 -8.55 8.39
CA THR A 60 -1.15 -7.54 8.69
C THR A 60 -1.59 -6.54 9.76
N PHE A 61 -2.89 -6.27 9.87
CA PHE A 61 -3.45 -5.41 10.93
C PHE A 61 -3.52 -6.11 12.29
N LEU A 62 -3.86 -7.40 12.32
CA LEU A 62 -4.17 -8.16 13.55
C LEU A 62 -3.12 -8.02 14.66
N PRO A 63 -1.80 -8.16 14.38
CA PRO A 63 -0.75 -8.04 15.41
C PRO A 63 -0.68 -6.66 16.07
N ASN A 64 -1.18 -5.62 15.41
CA ASN A 64 -1.10 -4.22 15.83
C ASN A 64 -2.40 -3.69 16.46
N THR A 65 -3.49 -4.47 16.42
CA THR A 65 -4.82 -4.10 16.95
C THR A 65 -4.76 -3.54 18.38
N ARG A 66 -3.99 -4.18 19.28
CA ARG A 66 -3.87 -3.74 20.68
C ARG A 66 -3.28 -2.34 20.83
N HIS A 67 -2.27 -2.00 20.02
CA HIS A 67 -1.66 -0.67 20.04
C HIS A 67 -2.59 0.38 19.45
N VAL A 68 -3.28 0.07 18.34
CA VAL A 68 -4.26 0.98 17.74
C VAL A 68 -5.40 1.27 18.70
N VAL A 69 -5.92 0.24 19.40
CA VAL A 69 -6.94 0.41 20.43
C VAL A 69 -6.40 1.24 21.60
N ALA A 70 -5.17 1.00 22.06
CA ALA A 70 -4.56 1.78 23.13
C ALA A 70 -4.40 3.27 22.74
N TYR A 71 -3.86 3.56 21.55
CA TYR A 71 -3.78 4.92 21.02
C TYR A 71 -5.16 5.56 20.87
N GLY A 72 -6.14 4.83 20.36
CA GLY A 72 -7.52 5.31 20.26
C GLY A 72 -8.13 5.64 21.62
N VAL A 73 -7.88 4.80 22.64
CA VAL A 73 -8.35 5.05 24.01
C VAL A 73 -7.65 6.26 24.63
N HIS A 74 -6.34 6.44 24.41
CA HIS A 74 -5.61 7.65 24.82
C HIS A 74 -6.17 8.89 24.12
N LEU A 75 -6.35 8.84 22.80
CA LEU A 75 -6.91 9.91 21.99
C LEU A 75 -8.32 10.32 22.45
N ILE A 76 -9.19 9.35 22.73
CA ILE A 76 -10.55 9.59 23.24
C ILE A 76 -10.54 10.17 24.66
N ARG A 77 -9.56 9.79 25.48
CA ARG A 77 -9.40 10.30 26.84
C ARG A 77 -8.85 11.73 26.86
N ASP A 78 -7.91 12.04 25.98
CA ASP A 78 -7.21 13.33 25.94
C ASP A 78 -7.98 14.41 25.17
N LEU A 79 -8.72 14.07 24.11
CA LEU A 79 -9.51 15.05 23.34
C LEU A 79 -10.83 15.46 24.00
N GLY A 80 -11.21 14.87 25.14
CA GLY A 80 -12.48 15.13 25.79
C GLY A 80 -13.69 14.59 25.00
N LYS A 81 -14.63 13.95 25.70
CA LYS A 81 -15.78 13.28 25.07
C LYS A 81 -16.65 14.20 24.20
N THR A 82 -16.63 15.51 24.44
CA THR A 82 -17.42 16.53 23.73
C THR A 82 -16.90 16.85 22.33
N TYR A 83 -15.58 16.96 22.14
CA TYR A 83 -14.99 17.29 20.84
C TYR A 83 -15.05 16.11 19.87
N VAL A 84 -14.88 14.88 20.37
CA VAL A 84 -15.03 13.66 19.57
C VAL A 84 -16.47 13.48 19.10
N LEU A 85 -17.45 13.68 19.98
CA LEU A 85 -18.87 13.62 19.61
C LEU A 85 -19.23 14.71 18.59
N GLY A 86 -18.73 15.94 18.79
CA GLY A 86 -18.90 17.05 17.85
C GLY A 86 -18.30 16.77 16.48
N ALA A 87 -17.07 16.23 16.42
CA ALA A 87 -16.41 15.89 15.17
C ALA A 87 -17.14 14.77 14.40
N ILE A 88 -17.64 13.75 15.11
CA ILE A 88 -18.45 12.68 14.50
C ILE A 88 -19.76 13.24 13.94
N VAL A 89 -20.47 14.07 14.71
CA VAL A 89 -21.73 14.69 14.28
C VAL A 89 -21.51 15.59 13.06
N ILE A 90 -20.46 16.44 13.08
CA ILE A 90 -20.09 17.30 11.94
C ILE A 90 -19.75 16.44 10.71
N THR A 91 -18.97 15.37 10.88
CA THR A 91 -18.61 14.46 9.77
C THR A 91 -19.84 13.79 9.16
N VAL A 92 -20.77 13.32 9.99
CA VAL A 92 -22.03 12.70 9.54
C VAL A 92 -22.93 13.72 8.83
N LEU A 93 -23.05 14.94 9.34
CA LEU A 93 -23.83 16.02 8.72
C LEU A 93 -23.23 16.43 7.37
N LEU A 94 -21.91 16.59 7.29
CA LEU A 94 -21.22 16.88 6.04
C LEU A 94 -21.38 15.74 5.02
N MET A 95 -21.33 14.48 5.46
CA MET A 95 -21.62 13.32 4.60
C MET A 95 -23.07 13.30 4.10
N ALA A 96 -24.05 13.64 4.94
CA ALA A 96 -25.46 13.66 4.56
C ALA A 96 -25.76 14.79 3.56
N LEU A 97 -25.22 15.98 3.81
CA LEU A 97 -25.29 17.14 2.90
C LEU A 97 -24.68 16.79 1.54
N ASP A 98 -23.53 16.16 1.56
CA ASP A 98 -22.80 15.76 0.37
C ASP A 98 -23.57 14.76 -0.52
N ILE A 99 -24.14 13.72 0.10
CA ILE A 99 -24.96 12.73 -0.59
C ILE A 99 -26.20 13.39 -1.22
N TRP A 100 -26.76 14.41 -0.57
CA TRP A 100 -27.93 15.12 -1.06
C TRP A 100 -27.60 16.09 -2.22
N VAL A 101 -26.54 16.90 -2.10
CA VAL A 101 -26.16 17.91 -3.11
C VAL A 101 -25.58 17.26 -4.36
N LEU A 102 -24.68 16.27 -4.22
CA LEU A 102 -23.91 15.76 -5.37
C LEU A 102 -24.65 14.68 -6.14
N ARG A 103 -25.63 13.98 -5.52
CA ARG A 103 -26.58 13.15 -6.27
C ARG A 103 -27.35 13.96 -7.31
N GLN A 104 -27.61 15.24 -7.06
CA GLN A 104 -28.38 16.08 -7.98
C GLN A 104 -27.53 16.67 -9.12
N ARG A 105 -26.20 16.70 -8.99
CA ARG A 105 -25.30 17.37 -9.96
C ARG A 105 -24.42 16.42 -10.78
N GLY A 106 -24.53 15.10 -10.58
CA GLY A 106 -23.63 14.13 -11.22
C GLY A 106 -22.16 14.29 -10.83
N ALA A 107 -21.88 15.10 -9.80
CA ALA A 107 -20.54 15.38 -9.30
C ALA A 107 -20.09 14.29 -8.30
N ARG A 108 -18.77 14.07 -8.20
CA ARG A 108 -18.22 13.01 -7.35
C ARG A 108 -18.45 13.33 -5.87
N SER A 109 -19.07 12.41 -5.13
CA SER A 109 -19.35 12.58 -3.68
C SER A 109 -18.11 12.94 -2.86
N LEU A 110 -18.21 13.72 -1.79
CA LEU A 110 -17.21 13.90 -0.72
C LEU A 110 -16.67 12.56 -0.22
N ARG A 111 -17.46 11.48 -0.22
CA ARG A 111 -16.95 10.13 0.08
C ARG A 111 -15.90 9.67 -0.92
N TRP A 112 -16.10 9.99 -2.20
CA TRP A 112 -15.13 9.71 -3.27
C TRP A 112 -13.88 10.58 -3.08
N TRP A 113 -14.05 11.88 -2.79
CA TRP A 113 -12.93 12.79 -2.54
C TRP A 113 -12.15 12.43 -1.26
N GLY A 114 -12.83 12.06 -0.19
CA GLY A 114 -12.23 11.57 1.04
C GLY A 114 -11.46 10.27 0.81
N GLY A 115 -12.02 9.35 0.02
CA GLY A 115 -11.29 8.17 -0.43
C GLY A 115 -10.07 8.53 -1.29
N PHE A 116 -10.19 9.49 -2.20
CA PHE A 116 -9.08 9.93 -3.05
C PHE A 116 -7.96 10.59 -2.25
N LEU A 117 -8.31 11.42 -1.27
CA LEU A 117 -7.35 12.01 -0.33
C LEU A 117 -6.67 10.92 0.50
N ALA A 118 -7.42 9.96 1.02
CA ALA A 118 -6.85 8.80 1.71
C ALA A 118 -5.92 8.00 0.78
N PHE A 119 -6.32 7.79 -0.47
CA PHE A 119 -5.49 7.13 -1.47
C PHE A 119 -4.14 7.85 -1.61
N ILE A 120 -4.14 9.16 -1.91
CA ILE A 120 -2.90 9.94 -2.07
C ILE A 120 -2.08 10.00 -0.78
N ALA A 121 -2.71 10.16 0.38
CA ALA A 121 -2.02 10.26 1.67
C ALA A 121 -1.33 8.95 2.06
N PHE A 122 -1.96 7.80 1.80
CA PHE A 122 -1.40 6.49 2.14
C PHE A 122 -0.50 5.92 1.03
N LEU A 123 -0.62 6.40 -0.22
CA LEU A 123 0.12 5.87 -1.37
C LEU A 123 1.64 5.82 -1.19
N PRO A 124 2.32 6.82 -0.58
CA PRO A 124 3.76 6.77 -0.36
C PRO A 124 4.22 5.60 0.51
N ASN A 125 3.35 5.08 1.39
CA ASN A 125 3.69 3.96 2.27
C ASN A 125 3.95 2.66 1.49
N ALA A 126 3.33 2.49 0.32
CA ALA A 126 3.50 1.29 -0.48
C ALA A 126 4.94 1.15 -1.06
N PRO A 127 5.51 2.16 -1.75
CA PRO A 127 6.91 2.14 -2.15
C PRO A 127 7.88 2.41 -0.99
N TYR A 128 7.44 2.99 0.14
CA TYR A 128 8.27 3.18 1.33
C TYR A 128 8.88 1.88 1.87
N VAL A 129 8.15 0.77 1.74
CA VAL A 129 8.59 -0.60 2.08
C VAL A 129 9.93 -0.98 1.42
N LEU A 130 10.32 -0.35 0.29
CA LEU A 130 11.65 -0.57 -0.30
C LEU A 130 12.79 0.00 0.56
N THR A 131 12.54 1.10 1.25
CA THR A 131 13.55 1.78 2.10
C THR A 131 13.80 1.05 3.42
N ASP A 132 12.91 0.11 3.75
CA ASP A 132 12.94 -0.68 4.97
C ASP A 132 14.06 -1.73 4.99
N ILE A 133 14.76 -1.91 3.87
CA ILE A 133 16.00 -2.69 3.75
C ILE A 133 17.09 -2.26 4.75
N ILE A 134 17.03 -1.02 5.26
CA ILE A 134 17.94 -0.53 6.30
C ILE A 134 17.87 -1.42 7.55
N HIS A 135 16.69 -1.93 7.93
CA HIS A 135 16.55 -2.81 9.09
C HIS A 135 17.16 -4.19 8.86
N LEU A 136 17.18 -4.68 7.61
CA LEU A 136 17.90 -5.90 7.26
C LEU A 136 19.42 -5.69 7.44
N ILE A 137 19.93 -4.53 7.04
CA ILE A 137 21.35 -4.18 7.24
C ILE A 137 21.68 -4.16 8.73
N ASP A 138 20.81 -3.61 9.57
CA ASP A 138 21.01 -3.60 11.03
C ASP A 138 21.02 -5.03 11.60
N GLN A 139 20.12 -5.91 11.16
CA GLN A 139 20.12 -7.31 11.57
C GLN A 139 21.36 -8.07 11.12
N ILE A 140 21.86 -7.82 9.90
CA ILE A 140 23.11 -8.42 9.42
C ILE A 140 24.28 -8.02 10.33
N ARG A 141 24.30 -6.76 10.82
CA ARG A 141 25.31 -6.25 11.74
C ARG A 141 25.19 -6.81 13.16
N TRP A 142 24.04 -7.35 13.56
CA TRP A 142 23.84 -7.97 14.87
C TRP A 142 24.50 -9.35 15.00
N GLY A 143 25.07 -9.90 13.93
CA GLY A 143 25.85 -11.12 13.98
C GLY A 143 25.03 -12.41 13.92
N TYR A 144 23.84 -12.37 13.32
CA TYR A 144 23.12 -13.59 12.95
C TYR A 144 23.98 -14.47 12.04
N SER A 145 23.80 -15.79 12.12
CA SER A 145 24.52 -16.72 11.25
C SER A 145 24.19 -16.45 9.77
N VAL A 146 25.18 -16.69 8.89
CA VAL A 146 25.03 -16.51 7.42
C VAL A 146 23.84 -17.30 6.88
N TRP A 147 23.57 -18.47 7.47
CA TRP A 147 22.43 -19.32 7.10
C TRP A 147 21.08 -18.67 7.45
N VAL A 148 20.94 -18.08 8.65
CA VAL A 148 19.74 -17.33 9.03
C VAL A 148 19.52 -16.14 8.12
N ILE A 149 20.59 -15.37 7.85
CA ILE A 149 20.51 -14.20 6.95
C ILE A 149 20.05 -14.62 5.56
N THR A 150 20.69 -15.63 4.98
CA THR A 150 20.49 -16.02 3.58
C THR A 150 19.18 -16.78 3.37
N LEU A 151 18.80 -17.69 4.28
CA LEU A 151 17.65 -18.57 4.09
C LEU A 151 16.36 -18.06 4.75
N ALA A 152 16.44 -17.15 5.72
CA ALA A 152 15.27 -16.64 6.42
C ALA A 152 15.08 -15.13 6.22
N LEU A 153 16.07 -14.30 6.61
CA LEU A 153 15.88 -12.85 6.61
C LEU A 153 15.79 -12.26 5.20
N ILE A 154 16.71 -12.59 4.29
CA ILE A 154 16.67 -12.08 2.91
C ILE A 154 15.35 -12.45 2.21
N PRO A 155 14.89 -13.72 2.20
CA PRO A 155 13.60 -14.07 1.63
C PRO A 155 12.41 -13.35 2.28
N GLN A 156 12.41 -13.17 3.61
CA GLN A 156 11.37 -12.44 4.32
C GLN A 156 11.27 -10.98 3.86
N TYR A 157 12.40 -10.29 3.80
CA TYR A 157 12.46 -8.89 3.36
C TYR A 157 12.11 -8.75 1.89
N LEU A 158 12.58 -9.66 1.03
CA LEU A 158 12.23 -9.67 -0.39
C LEU A 158 10.71 -9.87 -0.58
N LEU A 159 10.10 -10.84 0.10
CA LEU A 159 8.66 -11.05 0.02
C LEU A 159 7.88 -9.83 0.49
N PHE A 160 8.27 -9.24 1.62
CA PHE A 160 7.69 -8.01 2.14
C PHE A 160 7.77 -6.85 1.15
N MET A 161 8.96 -6.62 0.57
CA MET A 161 9.19 -5.58 -0.43
C MET A 161 8.38 -5.81 -1.70
N VAL A 162 8.36 -7.04 -2.22
CA VAL A 162 7.61 -7.38 -3.43
C VAL A 162 6.11 -7.22 -3.22
N VAL A 163 5.55 -7.70 -2.10
CA VAL A 163 4.11 -7.57 -1.84
C VAL A 163 3.71 -6.10 -1.65
N GLY A 164 4.50 -5.32 -0.88
CA GLY A 164 4.24 -3.90 -0.68
C GLY A 164 4.35 -3.08 -1.97
N PHE A 165 5.39 -3.34 -2.76
CA PHE A 165 5.59 -2.64 -4.03
C PHE A 165 4.62 -3.08 -5.13
N GLU A 166 4.21 -4.34 -5.18
CA GLU A 166 3.16 -4.78 -6.09
C GLU A 166 1.82 -4.13 -5.75
N ALA A 167 1.53 -3.93 -4.45
CA ALA A 167 0.35 -3.16 -4.04
C ALA A 167 0.39 -1.71 -4.57
N TYR A 168 1.57 -1.09 -4.58
CA TYR A 168 1.78 0.20 -5.23
C TYR A 168 1.52 0.14 -6.74
N VAL A 169 2.13 -0.82 -7.44
CA VAL A 169 2.00 -0.98 -8.90
C VAL A 169 0.53 -1.14 -9.30
N LEU A 170 -0.20 -2.05 -8.66
CA LEU A 170 -1.62 -2.30 -8.92
C LEU A 170 -2.49 -1.08 -8.60
N SER A 171 -2.18 -0.33 -7.54
CA SER A 171 -2.86 0.91 -7.18
C SER A 171 -2.77 1.97 -8.28
N VAL A 172 -1.57 2.16 -8.84
CA VAL A 172 -1.33 3.14 -9.91
C VAL A 172 -1.89 2.66 -11.25
N ILE A 173 -1.84 1.36 -11.55
CA ILE A 173 -2.52 0.77 -12.71
C ILE A 173 -4.04 1.00 -12.63
N ASN A 174 -4.65 0.83 -11.47
CA ASN A 174 -6.07 1.09 -11.26
C ASN A 174 -6.42 2.57 -11.51
N LEU A 175 -5.58 3.51 -11.05
CA LEU A 175 -5.71 4.93 -11.38
C LEU A 175 -5.63 5.15 -12.89
N GLY A 176 -4.69 4.51 -13.60
CA GLY A 176 -4.58 4.58 -15.05
C GLY A 176 -5.82 4.05 -15.79
N TYR A 177 -6.38 2.92 -15.35
CA TYR A 177 -7.64 2.40 -15.88
C TYR A 177 -8.80 3.37 -15.67
N TYR A 178 -8.86 4.00 -14.49
CA TYR A 178 -9.86 5.00 -14.19
C TYR A 178 -9.74 6.22 -15.11
N LEU A 179 -8.53 6.78 -15.28
CA LEU A 179 -8.30 7.90 -16.20
C LEU A 179 -8.72 7.54 -17.63
N LYS A 180 -8.43 6.32 -18.09
CA LYS A 180 -8.88 5.84 -19.40
C LYS A 180 -10.40 5.82 -19.52
N GLN A 181 -11.12 5.34 -18.50
CA GLN A 181 -12.60 5.33 -18.48
C GLN A 181 -13.21 6.73 -18.50
N GLN A 182 -12.51 7.73 -17.95
CA GLN A 182 -12.92 9.13 -17.97
C GLN A 182 -12.51 9.88 -19.26
N GLY A 183 -11.96 9.19 -20.26
CA GLY A 183 -11.48 9.81 -21.51
C GLY A 183 -10.12 10.51 -21.39
N LEU A 184 -9.44 10.39 -20.26
CA LEU A 184 -8.16 11.04 -19.95
C LEU A 184 -6.95 10.12 -20.17
N GLY A 185 -7.07 9.14 -21.08
CA GLY A 185 -6.02 8.13 -21.31
C GLY A 185 -4.66 8.71 -21.72
N GLN A 186 -4.65 9.86 -22.40
CA GLN A 186 -3.43 10.57 -22.80
C GLN A 186 -2.62 11.14 -21.61
N PHE A 187 -3.27 11.36 -20.46
CA PHE A 187 -2.63 11.92 -19.26
C PHE A 187 -2.12 10.84 -18.29
N ILE A 188 -2.24 9.56 -18.62
CA ILE A 188 -1.83 8.45 -17.73
C ILE A 188 -0.34 8.58 -17.36
N LEU A 189 0.55 8.82 -18.34
CA LEU A 189 1.98 8.96 -18.07
C LEU A 189 2.27 10.16 -17.14
N VAL A 190 1.60 11.29 -17.38
CA VAL A 190 1.76 12.49 -16.55
C VAL A 190 1.28 12.23 -15.12
N ALA A 191 0.13 11.57 -14.97
CA ALA A 191 -0.39 11.20 -13.66
C ALA A 191 0.53 10.21 -12.91
N GLU A 192 1.08 9.22 -13.61
CA GLU A 192 2.07 8.28 -13.07
C GLU A 192 3.32 9.02 -12.56
N LEU A 193 3.89 9.93 -13.36
CA LEU A 193 5.05 10.72 -12.97
C LEU A 193 4.77 11.65 -11.78
N ILE A 194 3.61 12.30 -11.74
CA ILE A 194 3.20 13.12 -10.58
C ILE A 194 3.10 12.25 -9.33
N VAL A 195 2.46 11.08 -9.44
CA VAL A 195 2.32 10.13 -8.32
C VAL A 195 3.69 9.64 -7.84
N HIS A 196 4.63 9.33 -8.74
CA HIS A 196 6.01 8.99 -8.37
C HIS A 196 6.70 10.12 -7.61
N GLY A 197 6.55 11.37 -8.07
CA GLY A 197 7.10 12.55 -7.42
C GLY A 197 6.54 12.75 -6.01
N LEU A 198 5.21 12.66 -5.86
CA LEU A 198 4.53 12.75 -4.57
C LEU A 198 4.97 11.63 -3.62
N CYS A 199 5.15 10.41 -4.12
CA CYS A 199 5.66 9.30 -3.31
C CYS A 199 7.11 9.52 -2.87
N ALA A 200 7.97 10.04 -3.75
CA ALA A 200 9.35 10.35 -3.39
C ALA A 200 9.44 11.41 -2.28
N ILE A 201 8.61 12.45 -2.36
CA ILE A 201 8.48 13.47 -1.31
C ILE A 201 7.93 12.85 -0.02
N GLY A 202 6.84 12.06 -0.11
CA GLY A 202 6.23 11.42 1.05
C GLY A 202 7.18 10.46 1.77
N ILE A 203 7.97 9.68 1.03
CA ILE A 203 9.01 8.81 1.59
C ILE A 203 10.09 9.64 2.28
N TYR A 204 10.54 10.73 1.66
CA TYR A 204 11.54 11.60 2.28
C TYR A 204 11.05 12.17 3.60
N LEU A 205 9.83 12.72 3.61
CA LEU A 205 9.20 13.29 4.81
C LEU A 205 9.06 12.26 5.93
N GLY A 206 8.55 11.06 5.61
CA GLY A 206 8.36 10.00 6.59
C GLY A 206 9.69 9.41 7.11
N ARG A 207 10.70 9.26 6.24
CA ARG A 207 11.95 8.57 6.60
C ARG A 207 12.97 9.47 7.27
N PHE A 208 13.14 10.69 6.79
CA PHE A 208 14.24 11.56 7.21
C PHE A 208 13.78 12.61 8.21
N ILE A 209 12.61 13.21 7.98
CA ILE A 209 12.07 14.24 8.88
C ILE A 209 11.23 13.61 10.00
N ARG A 210 10.76 12.37 9.82
CA ARG A 210 9.95 11.61 10.81
C ARG A 210 8.65 12.30 11.19
N PHE A 211 8.08 13.09 10.29
CA PHE A 211 6.74 13.64 10.49
C PHE A 211 5.71 12.52 10.54
N ASN A 212 4.88 12.51 11.58
CA ASN A 212 3.70 11.68 11.66
C ASN A 212 2.54 12.34 10.92
N SER A 213 1.54 11.55 10.51
CA SER A 213 0.31 12.07 9.90
C SER A 213 -0.47 13.05 10.81
N TRP A 214 -0.17 13.06 12.12
CA TRP A 214 -0.76 13.96 13.11
C TRP A 214 -0.09 15.34 13.11
N ASP A 215 1.21 15.41 12.83
CA ASP A 215 1.97 16.66 12.83
C ASP A 215 1.51 17.61 11.71
N ILE A 216 0.97 17.05 10.62
CA ILE A 216 0.33 17.80 9.52
C ILE A 216 -0.86 18.63 10.03
N ILE A 217 -1.59 18.12 11.03
CA ILE A 217 -2.80 18.76 11.57
C ILE A 217 -2.43 19.68 12.73
N THR A 218 -1.49 19.29 13.58
CA THR A 218 -1.14 20.06 14.78
C THR A 218 -0.15 21.18 14.52
N ASN A 219 0.80 21.01 13.59
CA ASN A 219 1.88 21.97 13.32
C ASN A 219 2.13 22.17 11.80
N PRO A 220 1.14 22.66 11.02
CA PRO A 220 1.28 22.81 9.57
C PRO A 220 2.36 23.83 9.17
N ASP A 221 2.59 24.88 9.97
CA ASP A 221 3.60 25.91 9.67
C ASP A 221 5.03 25.36 9.78
N GLU A 222 5.29 24.51 10.77
CA GLU A 222 6.60 23.85 10.93
C GLU A 222 6.87 22.88 9.78
N LEU A 223 5.84 22.13 9.34
CA LEU A 223 5.93 21.26 8.17
C LEU A 223 6.31 22.03 6.91
N VAL A 224 5.59 23.13 6.62
CA VAL A 224 5.84 23.93 5.40
C VAL A 224 7.24 24.55 5.45
N ASN A 225 7.63 25.15 6.58
CA ASN A 225 8.95 25.77 6.71
C ASN A 225 10.08 24.74 6.59
N THR A 226 9.92 23.56 7.20
CA THR A 226 10.90 22.48 7.10
C THR A 226 11.01 21.95 5.68
N VAL A 227 9.88 21.69 5.02
CA VAL A 227 9.84 21.24 3.62
C VAL A 227 10.50 22.27 2.71
N MET A 228 10.18 23.56 2.85
CA MET A 228 10.74 24.61 2.00
C MET A 228 12.24 24.80 2.23
N ASN A 229 12.70 24.77 3.48
CA ASN A 229 14.12 24.91 3.80
C ASN A 229 14.93 23.69 3.35
N ASP A 230 14.39 22.48 3.50
CA ASP A 230 15.05 21.24 3.07
C ASP A 230 15.04 21.07 1.55
N LEU A 231 13.99 21.51 0.86
CA LEU A 231 13.92 21.49 -0.61
C LEU A 231 14.98 22.41 -1.26
N ILE A 232 15.54 23.35 -0.51
CA ILE A 232 16.67 24.18 -0.96
C ILE A 232 18.02 23.46 -0.71
N GLY A 233 18.04 22.45 0.16
CA GLY A 233 19.21 21.65 0.47
C GLY A 233 19.59 20.67 -0.65
N LYS A 234 20.88 20.62 -1.01
CA LYS A 234 21.38 19.70 -2.06
C LYS A 234 21.19 18.21 -1.73
N ARG A 235 21.30 17.83 -0.44
CA ARG A 235 21.19 16.42 0.00
C ARG A 235 19.75 15.91 0.00
N PRO A 236 18.76 16.60 0.61
CA PRO A 236 17.34 16.21 0.54
C PRO A 236 16.84 16.03 -0.89
N VAL A 237 17.14 16.99 -1.77
CA VAL A 237 16.73 16.96 -3.18
C VAL A 237 17.35 15.76 -3.89
N LEU A 238 18.63 15.48 -3.68
CA LEU A 238 19.27 14.31 -4.26
C LEU A 238 18.59 13.00 -3.83
N VAL A 239 18.24 12.86 -2.55
CA VAL A 239 17.53 11.68 -2.04
C VAL A 239 16.16 11.55 -2.70
N MET A 240 15.38 12.64 -2.80
CA MET A 240 14.08 12.63 -3.47
C MET A 240 14.19 12.27 -4.96
N VAL A 241 15.18 12.81 -5.67
CA VAL A 241 15.42 12.51 -7.09
C VAL A 241 15.81 11.05 -7.29
N VAL A 242 16.71 10.51 -6.46
CA VAL A 242 17.10 9.09 -6.53
C VAL A 242 15.89 8.19 -6.23
N THR A 243 15.13 8.50 -5.17
CA THR A 243 13.91 7.74 -4.82
C THR A 243 12.89 7.78 -5.96
N PHE A 244 12.68 8.95 -6.59
CA PHE A 244 11.82 9.10 -7.75
C PHE A 244 12.26 8.18 -8.90
N LEU A 245 13.53 8.24 -9.28
CA LEU A 245 14.07 7.43 -10.38
C LEU A 245 13.94 5.93 -10.10
N VAL A 246 14.25 5.49 -8.87
CA VAL A 246 14.14 4.08 -8.45
C VAL A 246 12.69 3.62 -8.54
N ILE A 247 11.75 4.36 -7.96
CA ILE A 247 10.33 3.98 -7.97
C ILE A 247 9.77 3.97 -9.40
N THR A 248 10.11 4.97 -10.23
CA THR A 248 9.66 5.01 -11.63
C THR A 248 10.19 3.83 -12.44
N CYS A 249 11.48 3.50 -12.29
CA CYS A 249 12.10 2.37 -12.98
C CYS A 249 11.47 1.03 -12.55
N LEU A 250 11.39 0.78 -11.24
CA LEU A 250 10.80 -0.44 -10.69
C LEU A 250 9.32 -0.56 -11.06
N TYR A 251 8.57 0.55 -11.01
CA TYR A 251 7.18 0.57 -11.41
C TYR A 251 7.02 0.17 -12.88
N TRP A 252 7.82 0.75 -13.78
CA TRP A 252 7.77 0.42 -15.19
C TRP A 252 8.04 -1.07 -15.44
N LEU A 253 9.06 -1.64 -14.79
CA LEU A 253 9.39 -3.07 -14.88
C LEU A 253 8.24 -3.94 -14.39
N MET A 254 7.76 -3.70 -13.17
CA MET A 254 6.72 -4.54 -12.57
C MET A 254 5.37 -4.39 -13.29
N LYS A 255 5.02 -3.19 -13.76
CA LYS A 255 3.82 -2.96 -14.57
C LYS A 255 3.78 -3.85 -15.80
N GLN A 256 4.91 -4.04 -16.50
CA GLN A 256 4.98 -4.94 -17.65
C GLN A 256 4.70 -6.39 -17.26
N VAL A 257 5.29 -6.85 -16.16
CA VAL A 257 5.07 -8.20 -15.63
C VAL A 257 3.61 -8.41 -15.26
N SER A 258 3.02 -7.51 -14.47
CA SER A 258 1.63 -7.63 -13.99
C SER A 258 0.62 -7.57 -15.13
N LEU A 259 0.83 -6.69 -16.12
CA LEU A 259 -0.03 -6.63 -17.31
C LEU A 259 0.15 -7.88 -18.20
N GLY A 260 1.38 -8.38 -18.36
CA GLY A 260 1.68 -9.60 -19.12
C GLY A 260 0.97 -10.84 -18.55
N ILE A 261 1.05 -11.04 -17.24
CA ILE A 261 0.37 -12.13 -16.52
C ILE A 261 -1.15 -12.02 -16.71
N SER A 262 -1.71 -10.81 -16.58
CA SER A 262 -3.15 -10.58 -16.76
C SER A 262 -3.64 -10.96 -18.16
N GLN A 263 -2.87 -10.61 -19.20
CA GLN A 263 -3.21 -10.93 -20.59
C GLN A 263 -3.15 -12.43 -20.89
N GLN A 264 -2.20 -13.17 -20.28
CA GLN A 264 -2.12 -14.62 -20.44
C GLN A 264 -3.35 -15.34 -19.85
N HIS A 265 -3.78 -14.95 -18.64
CA HIS A 265 -4.98 -15.51 -18.02
C HIS A 265 -6.27 -15.23 -18.82
N LEU A 266 -6.35 -14.09 -19.51
CA LEU A 266 -7.47 -13.76 -20.40
C LEU A 266 -7.47 -14.62 -21.67
N LYS A 267 -6.31 -15.04 -22.18
CA LYS A 267 -6.19 -15.90 -23.36
C LYS A 267 -6.43 -17.38 -23.07
N SER A 268 -6.13 -17.87 -21.86
CA SER A 268 -6.32 -19.29 -21.50
C SER A 268 -7.79 -19.65 -21.21
N LYS A 269 -8.57 -18.70 -20.70
CA LYS A 269 -9.96 -18.94 -20.27
C LYS A 269 -10.94 -19.35 -21.40
N PRO A 270 -10.91 -18.75 -22.60
CA PRO A 270 -11.78 -19.17 -23.71
C PRO A 270 -11.50 -20.61 -24.20
N GLN A 271 -10.25 -21.08 -24.10
CA GLN A 271 -9.85 -22.41 -24.55
C GLN A 271 -10.32 -23.50 -23.57
N GLU A 272 -10.29 -23.22 -22.27
CA GLU A 272 -10.81 -24.11 -21.22
C GLU A 272 -12.34 -24.23 -21.29
N ASP A 273 -13.05 -23.12 -21.51
CA ASP A 273 -14.51 -23.10 -21.64
C ASP A 273 -14.98 -23.88 -22.90
N LEU A 274 -14.23 -23.81 -24.01
CA LEU A 274 -14.49 -24.59 -25.23
C LEU A 274 -14.16 -26.09 -25.07
N ALA A 275 -13.08 -26.42 -24.35
CA ALA A 275 -12.69 -27.80 -24.08
C ALA A 275 -13.68 -28.50 -23.12
N ASN A 276 -14.14 -27.79 -22.08
CA ASN A 276 -15.08 -28.31 -21.10
C ASN A 276 -16.52 -28.38 -21.65
N GLY A 277 -16.92 -27.45 -22.53
CA GLY A 277 -18.23 -27.49 -23.20
C GLY A 277 -18.40 -28.73 -24.09
N ASN A 278 -17.35 -29.16 -24.78
CA ASN A 278 -17.36 -30.37 -25.62
C ASN A 278 -17.35 -31.68 -24.82
N ALA A 279 -16.80 -31.68 -23.60
CA ALA A 279 -16.77 -32.87 -22.74
C ALA A 279 -18.14 -33.18 -22.10
N THR A 280 -18.99 -32.15 -21.90
CA THR A 280 -20.33 -32.32 -21.32
C THR A 280 -21.42 -32.72 -22.32
N SER A 281 -21.18 -32.57 -23.63
CA SER A 281 -22.14 -32.94 -24.68
C SER A 281 -22.02 -34.39 -25.19
N SER A 282 -21.07 -35.17 -24.68
CA SER A 282 -20.84 -36.57 -25.06
C SER A 282 -21.22 -37.55 -23.95
N GLY A 283 -22.40 -37.37 -23.34
CA GLY A 283 -23.04 -38.43 -22.55
C GLY A 283 -23.64 -39.49 -23.49
N PRO A 284 -23.54 -40.79 -23.18
CA PRO A 284 -24.04 -41.84 -24.08
C PRO A 284 -25.56 -41.73 -24.19
N ILE A 285 -26.04 -41.62 -25.43
CA ILE A 285 -27.45 -41.83 -25.76
C ILE A 285 -27.71 -43.33 -25.54
N SER A 286 -28.43 -43.65 -24.47
CA SER A 286 -29.08 -44.94 -24.25
C SER A 286 -30.58 -44.75 -24.26
#